data_AF-A0AAP0MR12-F1
#
_entry.id   AF-A0AAP0MR12-F1
#
_cell.length_a   1.000
_cell.length_b   1.000
_cell.length_c   1.000
_cell.angle_alpha   90.00
_cell.angle_beta   90.00
_cell.angle_gamma   90.00
#
_symmetry.space_group_name_H-M   'P 1'
#
loop_
_entity.id
_entity.type
_entity.pdbx_description
1 polymer ?
#
loop_
_entity_poly.entity_id
_entity_poly.type
_entity_poly.pdbx_seq_one_letter_code
_entity_poly.pdbx_strand_id
1 'polypeptide(L)'
;MGFLQFNAAAAAILFSLLLPLLLLNLHSAKADTFTNNINATTTTTENGNDFFPERKSLGGGKCNIFQGKWVYDASYPLYSHCPFVDPEFDCQKYGRPDDIYLKYRWQPFSCSIPRFNGLYFLEKFRGKKIMFVGDSLSLNQWQSLACMIHSWVPKTKYSVVRTAVLSSITFQEFGLQILLYRTTYLVDLVREPAGTVLRLDSIKGGNAWRGMDMLIFNTWHWWTHTGRSQPFDYIREGRKLYKDMNRLVAFYKGLTTWARWVNFNVDPTKTKVFFQGISPTHYEGRDWNEPSKSCSGQTKPYFGYKYPAGTPMPWVVLQKVFSRLRKPVYLLDITRLSQYRKDAHPSEYGGHSDDCSHWCLPGLPDTWNQLMYAALFS
;
A
#
# COMPACT_ATOMS: atom_id res chain seq x y z
N MET A 1 11.14 -63.40 26.33
CA MET A 1 10.74 -64.62 25.60
C MET A 1 9.25 -64.50 25.35
N GLY A 2 8.72 -64.10 24.21
CA GLY A 2 9.15 -64.27 22.82
C GLY A 2 8.10 -65.14 22.14
N PHE A 3 7.22 -64.55 21.32
CA PHE A 3 6.44 -65.09 20.18
C PHE A 3 5.70 -63.86 19.58
N LEU A 4 6.15 -63.22 18.48
CA LEU A 4 5.97 -63.55 17.04
C LEU A 4 4.56 -64.05 16.69
N GLN A 5 3.89 -63.70 15.58
CA GLN A 5 3.83 -62.61 14.59
C GLN A 5 2.55 -62.95 13.75
N PHE A 6 2.21 -62.12 12.75
CA PHE A 6 1.08 -62.23 11.79
C PHE A 6 -0.25 -61.57 12.24
N ASN A 7 -0.95 -60.74 11.45
CA ASN A 7 -0.89 -60.51 10.00
C ASN A 7 -1.43 -59.12 9.65
N ALA A 8 -0.62 -58.30 8.96
CA ALA A 8 -0.97 -56.98 8.45
C ALA A 8 -1.72 -57.12 7.11
N ALA A 9 -3.00 -57.50 7.16
CA ALA A 9 -3.86 -57.56 5.97
C ALA A 9 -5.35 -57.28 6.24
N ALA A 10 -5.72 -56.85 7.45
CA ALA A 10 -7.12 -56.59 7.83
C ALA A 10 -7.45 -55.13 8.18
N ALA A 11 -6.48 -54.21 8.11
CA ALA A 11 -6.67 -52.80 8.50
C ALA A 11 -7.02 -51.86 7.33
N ALA A 12 -7.10 -52.37 6.09
CA ALA A 12 -7.28 -51.55 4.89
C ALA A 12 -8.71 -51.52 4.33
N ILE A 13 -9.70 -52.16 4.97
CA ILE A 13 -11.07 -52.27 4.43
C ILE A 13 -12.14 -51.65 5.35
N LEU A 14 -11.77 -51.15 6.54
CA LEU A 14 -12.71 -50.51 7.47
C LEU A 14 -12.63 -48.97 7.56
N PHE A 15 -11.76 -48.33 6.77
CA PHE A 15 -11.57 -46.87 6.78
C PHE A 15 -12.24 -46.11 5.62
N SER A 16 -13.10 -46.77 4.84
CA SER A 16 -13.74 -46.21 3.64
C SER A 16 -15.26 -46.01 3.75
N LEU A 17 -15.88 -46.16 4.93
CA LEU A 17 -17.34 -46.03 5.10
C LEU A 17 -17.82 -45.12 6.24
N LEU A 18 -16.96 -44.32 6.87
CA LEU A 18 -17.34 -43.39 7.95
C LEU A 18 -17.07 -41.90 7.66
N LEU A 19 -16.94 -41.51 6.39
CA LEU A 19 -16.65 -40.13 6.00
C LEU A 19 -17.77 -39.32 5.30
N PRO A 20 -19.08 -39.66 5.37
CA PRO A 20 -20.11 -38.69 4.99
C PRO A 20 -21.23 -38.48 6.03
N LEU A 21 -20.94 -38.51 7.34
CA LEU A 21 -21.96 -38.24 8.38
C LEU A 21 -21.56 -37.19 9.43
N LEU A 22 -20.49 -36.43 9.22
CA LEU A 22 -20.12 -35.28 10.06
C LEU A 22 -20.21 -33.93 9.32
N LEU A 23 -21.21 -33.79 8.45
CA LEU A 23 -21.55 -32.53 7.76
C LEU A 23 -23.03 -32.15 7.94
N LEU A 24 -23.56 -32.27 9.16
CA LEU A 24 -24.84 -31.70 9.53
C LEU A 24 -24.75 -31.25 10.98
N ASN A 25 -24.29 -30.01 11.19
CA ASN A 25 -24.69 -29.10 12.28
C ASN A 25 -23.67 -27.94 12.40
N LEU A 26 -23.80 -26.94 11.52
CA LEU A 26 -23.34 -25.59 11.83
C LEU A 26 -24.53 -24.67 11.62
N HIS A 27 -24.97 -24.11 12.75
CA HIS A 27 -26.13 -23.27 12.89
C HIS A 27 -26.09 -22.07 11.94
N SER A 28 -27.25 -21.80 11.36
CA SER A 28 -27.61 -20.58 10.65
C SER A 28 -27.45 -19.37 11.58
N ALA A 29 -26.41 -18.56 11.34
CA ALA A 29 -26.38 -17.18 11.83
C ALA A 29 -27.09 -16.31 10.78
N LYS A 30 -28.37 -16.02 11.05
CA LYS A 30 -29.17 -15.04 10.32
C LYS A 30 -28.40 -13.72 10.20
N ALA A 31 -28.25 -13.24 8.97
CA ALA A 31 -27.91 -11.84 8.72
C ALA A 31 -29.12 -10.99 9.13
N ASP A 32 -28.95 -10.10 10.11
CA ASP A 32 -29.94 -9.08 10.40
C ASP A 32 -30.05 -8.15 9.19
N THR A 33 -31.22 -8.18 8.58
CA THR A 33 -31.61 -7.33 7.47
C THR A 33 -31.86 -5.93 8.00
N PHE A 34 -31.05 -4.98 7.56
CA PHE A 34 -31.25 -3.56 7.85
C PHE A 34 -32.47 -3.07 7.07
N THR A 35 -33.62 -2.96 7.74
CA THR A 35 -34.86 -2.40 7.19
C THR A 35 -34.83 -0.87 7.31
N ASN A 36 -34.64 -0.18 6.19
CA ASN A 36 -34.84 1.26 6.09
C ASN A 36 -36.34 1.53 5.80
N ASN A 37 -37.10 1.94 6.81
CA ASN A 37 -38.41 2.56 6.59
C ASN A 37 -38.21 4.05 6.32
N ILE A 38 -38.14 4.41 5.04
CA ILE A 38 -38.35 5.79 4.57
C ILE A 38 -39.61 5.75 3.71
N ASN A 39 -40.69 6.34 4.22
CA ASN A 39 -41.93 6.54 3.47
C ASN A 39 -41.66 7.48 2.30
N ALA A 40 -41.50 6.92 1.11
CA ALA A 40 -41.43 7.67 -0.14
C ALA A 40 -42.85 7.86 -0.67
N THR A 41 -43.35 9.09 -0.60
CA THR A 41 -44.53 9.52 -1.34
C THR A 41 -44.12 9.64 -2.81
N THR A 42 -44.80 8.88 -3.66
CA THR A 42 -44.58 8.82 -5.10
C THR A 42 -44.97 10.15 -5.75
N THR A 43 -44.03 10.76 -6.48
CA THR A 43 -44.37 11.69 -7.56
C THR A 43 -43.39 11.44 -8.70
N THR A 44 -43.95 11.00 -9.82
CA THR A 44 -43.32 10.72 -11.10
C THR A 44 -42.87 11.99 -11.78
N THR A 45 -41.62 12.05 -12.26
CA THR A 45 -41.23 12.64 -13.56
C THR A 45 -39.75 12.34 -13.83
N GLU A 46 -39.49 11.99 -15.10
CA GLU A 46 -38.26 11.48 -15.68
C GLU A 46 -37.15 12.54 -15.85
N ASN A 47 -35.95 12.07 -16.20
CA ASN A 47 -34.67 12.76 -16.48
C ASN A 47 -33.74 13.05 -15.27
N GLY A 48 -33.08 11.99 -14.78
CA GLY A 48 -31.99 12.09 -13.81
C GLY A 48 -30.67 12.53 -14.45
N ASN A 49 -30.36 13.82 -14.36
CA ASN A 49 -28.98 14.28 -14.33
C ASN A 49 -28.41 13.97 -12.94
N ASP A 50 -27.56 12.95 -12.87
CA ASP A 50 -26.92 12.50 -11.64
C ASP A 50 -25.90 13.56 -11.18
N PHE A 51 -26.32 14.40 -10.23
CA PHE A 51 -25.55 15.52 -9.69
C PHE A 51 -24.52 14.98 -8.68
N PHE A 52 -23.37 14.51 -9.20
CA PHE A 52 -22.20 14.22 -8.38
C PHE A 52 -21.67 15.53 -7.77
N PRO A 53 -21.48 15.62 -6.44
CA PRO A 53 -20.93 16.82 -5.84
C PRO A 53 -19.49 17.05 -6.32
N GLU A 54 -19.34 18.21 -6.93
CA GLU A 54 -18.16 18.72 -7.61
C GLU A 54 -16.89 18.72 -6.72
N ARG A 55 -15.78 18.29 -7.34
CA ARG A 55 -14.42 18.33 -6.78
C ARG A 55 -14.12 19.72 -6.22
N LYS A 56 -13.81 19.84 -4.93
CA LYS A 56 -12.93 20.92 -4.45
C LYS A 56 -11.48 20.63 -4.84
N SER A 57 -11.19 20.76 -6.14
CA SER A 57 -9.85 21.01 -6.65
C SER A 57 -9.62 22.52 -6.55
N LEU A 58 -8.77 22.95 -5.63
CA LEU A 58 -8.24 24.31 -5.65
C LEU A 58 -7.31 24.47 -6.87
N GLY A 59 -7.89 24.93 -7.98
CA GLY A 59 -7.21 25.38 -9.20
C GLY A 59 -7.79 24.77 -10.48
N GLY A 60 -8.29 25.63 -11.36
CA GLY A 60 -9.01 25.27 -12.60
C GLY A 60 -8.18 24.49 -13.63
N GLY A 61 -8.86 23.68 -14.46
CA GLY A 61 -8.32 23.09 -15.69
C GLY A 61 -7.08 22.18 -15.55
N LYS A 62 -6.73 21.72 -14.34
CA LYS A 62 -5.46 21.02 -14.06
C LYS A 62 -5.46 19.57 -14.55
N CYS A 63 -4.39 19.19 -15.25
CA CYS A 63 -4.13 17.80 -15.64
C CYS A 63 -4.15 16.87 -14.42
N ASN A 64 -4.96 15.82 -14.46
CA ASN A 64 -4.90 14.76 -13.48
C ASN A 64 -3.80 13.75 -13.86
N ILE A 65 -2.61 13.90 -13.29
CA ILE A 65 -1.45 13.04 -13.55
C ILE A 65 -1.68 11.57 -13.13
N PHE A 66 -2.73 11.27 -12.37
CA PHE A 66 -3.11 9.92 -11.93
C PHE A 66 -4.11 9.22 -12.87
N GLN A 67 -4.56 9.90 -13.93
CA GLN A 67 -5.42 9.32 -14.96
C GLN A 67 -4.65 9.20 -16.27
N GLY A 68 -4.49 7.96 -16.74
CA GLY A 68 -3.59 7.63 -17.82
C GLY A 68 -3.60 6.15 -18.15
N LYS A 69 -2.56 5.71 -18.85
CA LYS A 69 -2.33 4.32 -19.22
C LYS A 69 -0.86 3.95 -19.07
N TRP A 70 -0.61 2.66 -18.90
CA TRP A 70 0.73 2.10 -19.01
C TRP A 70 1.11 1.97 -20.48
N VAL A 71 2.32 2.41 -20.82
CA VAL A 71 2.87 2.37 -22.16
C VAL A 71 4.23 1.71 -22.10
N TYR A 72 4.50 0.84 -23.07
CA TYR A 72 5.81 0.24 -23.23
C TYR A 72 6.83 1.31 -23.65
N ASP A 73 7.98 1.33 -22.99
CA ASP A 73 9.09 2.23 -23.25
C ASP A 73 10.41 1.47 -23.07
N ALA A 74 11.13 1.28 -24.18
CA ALA A 74 12.38 0.54 -24.19
C ALA A 74 13.50 1.23 -23.39
N SER A 75 13.37 2.52 -23.06
CA SER A 75 14.35 3.27 -22.26
C SER A 75 14.26 3.00 -20.76
N TYR A 76 13.24 2.26 -20.30
CA TYR A 76 13.10 1.83 -18.92
C TYR A 76 13.83 0.48 -18.67
N PRO A 77 14.22 0.15 -17.42
CA PRO A 77 13.99 0.89 -16.18
C PRO A 77 14.88 2.14 -16.01
N LEU A 78 14.61 2.94 -14.97
CA LEU A 78 15.36 4.17 -14.66
C LEU A 78 16.76 3.91 -14.06
N TYR A 79 17.00 2.69 -13.60
CA TYR A 79 18.25 2.20 -13.04
C TYR A 79 18.29 0.67 -13.12
N SER A 80 19.46 0.05 -12.97
CA SER A 80 19.62 -1.41 -12.96
C SER A 80 20.20 -1.93 -11.66
N HIS A 81 21.29 -1.33 -11.17
CA HIS A 81 21.95 -1.71 -9.93
C HIS A 81 21.74 -0.65 -8.85
N CYS A 82 21.42 -1.08 -7.63
CA CYS A 82 21.26 -0.19 -6.50
C CYS A 82 21.67 -0.87 -5.18
N PRO A 83 22.52 -0.22 -4.37
CA PRO A 83 23.02 -0.81 -3.12
C PRO A 83 21.99 -0.79 -1.96
N PHE A 84 20.82 -0.20 -2.17
CA PHE A 84 19.81 0.00 -1.12
C PHE A 84 18.66 -0.99 -1.15
N VAL A 85 18.54 -1.81 -2.19
CA VAL A 85 17.40 -2.72 -2.38
C VAL A 85 17.56 -3.93 -1.46
N ASP A 86 16.52 -4.21 -0.67
CA ASP A 86 16.48 -5.44 0.13
C ASP A 86 16.21 -6.65 -0.76
N PRO A 87 16.73 -7.84 -0.39
CA PRO A 87 16.54 -9.08 -1.13
C PRO A 87 15.12 -9.35 -1.63
N GLU A 88 14.12 -9.10 -0.79
CA GLU A 88 12.70 -9.35 -1.08
C GLU A 88 12.15 -8.53 -2.27
N PHE A 89 12.82 -7.44 -2.67
CA PHE A 89 12.40 -6.62 -3.81
C PHE A 89 13.33 -6.73 -5.03
N ASP A 90 14.49 -7.41 -4.92
CA ASP A 90 15.49 -7.51 -5.99
C ASP A 90 15.22 -8.70 -6.93
N CYS A 91 14.06 -8.69 -7.58
CA CYS A 91 13.53 -9.85 -8.31
C CYS A 91 14.46 -10.41 -9.38
N GLN A 92 15.17 -9.54 -10.11
CA GLN A 92 16.12 -9.98 -11.15
C GLN A 92 17.31 -10.72 -10.54
N LYS A 93 17.87 -10.22 -9.43
CA LYS A 93 18.93 -10.93 -8.71
C LYS A 93 18.47 -12.27 -8.17
N TYR A 94 17.20 -12.37 -7.78
CA TYR A 94 16.58 -13.60 -7.28
C TYR A 94 15.95 -14.47 -8.37
N GLY A 95 16.41 -14.33 -9.62
CA GLY A 95 16.18 -15.30 -10.68
C GLY A 95 14.89 -15.10 -11.47
N ARG A 96 14.22 -13.95 -11.35
CA ARG A 96 13.07 -13.63 -12.20
C ARG A 96 13.49 -13.62 -13.67
N PRO A 97 12.95 -14.51 -14.53
CA PRO A 97 13.45 -14.70 -15.87
C PRO A 97 12.98 -13.64 -16.88
N ASP A 98 11.83 -12.99 -16.62
CA ASP A 98 11.30 -11.93 -17.48
C ASP A 98 11.72 -10.54 -16.97
N ASP A 99 12.05 -9.64 -17.90
CA ASP A 99 12.36 -8.23 -17.61
C ASP A 99 11.33 -7.26 -18.20
N ILE A 100 10.33 -7.77 -18.93
CA ILE A 100 9.37 -6.96 -19.69
C ILE A 100 8.52 -6.07 -18.77
N TYR A 101 8.26 -6.50 -17.53
CA TYR A 101 7.55 -5.70 -16.52
C TYR A 101 8.30 -4.39 -16.18
N LEU A 102 9.63 -4.36 -16.36
CA LEU A 102 10.44 -3.16 -16.15
C LEU A 102 10.24 -2.10 -17.23
N LYS A 103 9.71 -2.49 -18.40
CA LYS A 103 9.65 -1.64 -19.59
C LYS A 103 8.37 -0.80 -19.70
N TYR A 104 7.60 -0.66 -18.62
CA TYR A 104 6.35 0.10 -18.62
C TYR A 104 6.50 1.41 -17.88
N ARG A 105 6.13 2.51 -18.55
CA ARG A 105 5.98 3.83 -17.95
C ARG A 105 4.52 4.26 -17.90
N TRP A 106 4.22 5.10 -16.93
CA TRP A 106 2.90 5.74 -16.84
C TRP A 106 2.82 6.96 -17.77
N GLN A 107 1.74 7.04 -18.55
CA GLN A 107 1.44 8.17 -19.43
C GLN A 107 0.07 8.74 -19.06
N PRO A 108 0.01 9.92 -18.41
CA PRO A 108 -1.25 10.61 -18.18
C PRO A 108 -1.95 10.95 -19.51
N PHE A 109 -3.28 10.99 -19.50
CA PHE A 109 -4.07 11.24 -20.71
C PHE A 109 -4.02 12.70 -21.17
N SER A 110 -3.97 13.63 -20.22
CA SER A 110 -4.18 15.06 -20.50
C SER A 110 -2.90 15.90 -20.37
N CYS A 111 -1.77 15.29 -20.03
CA CYS A 111 -0.47 15.96 -19.99
C CYS A 111 0.72 14.99 -19.97
N SER A 112 1.90 15.54 -20.17
CA SER A 112 3.18 14.91 -19.83
C SER A 112 3.58 15.22 -18.39
N ILE A 113 4.24 14.27 -17.73
CA ILE A 113 4.96 14.50 -16.47
C ILE A 113 6.46 14.64 -16.75
N PRO A 114 7.19 15.47 -15.97
CA PRO A 114 8.63 15.61 -16.15
C PRO A 114 9.35 14.28 -15.84
N ARG A 115 10.41 13.98 -16.59
CA ARG A 115 11.29 12.84 -16.28
C ARG A 115 12.01 13.14 -14.97
N PHE A 116 12.14 12.12 -14.12
CA PHE A 116 12.85 12.26 -12.85
C PHE A 116 14.31 12.66 -13.09
N ASN A 117 14.75 13.69 -12.39
CA ASN A 117 16.15 14.14 -12.37
C ASN A 117 16.64 14.15 -10.92
N GLY A 118 17.49 13.17 -10.58
CA GLY A 118 17.99 12.97 -9.22
C GLY A 118 18.90 14.11 -8.72
N LEU A 119 19.71 14.69 -9.60
CA LEU A 119 20.56 15.84 -9.24
C LEU A 119 19.72 17.07 -8.93
N TYR A 120 18.72 17.37 -9.76
CA TYR A 120 17.78 18.47 -9.49
C TYR A 120 17.00 18.25 -8.18
N PHE A 121 16.55 17.02 -7.93
CA PHE A 121 15.89 16.67 -6.68
C PHE A 121 16.81 16.94 -5.47
N LEU A 122 18.06 16.48 -5.54
CA LEU A 122 19.06 16.69 -4.50
C LEU A 122 19.34 18.17 -4.24
N GLU A 123 19.49 18.99 -5.28
CA GLU A 123 19.70 20.43 -5.12
C GLU A 123 18.48 21.13 -4.48
N LYS A 124 17.26 20.78 -4.89
CA LYS A 124 16.04 21.34 -4.29
C LYS A 124 15.83 20.92 -2.84
N PHE A 125 16.37 19.78 -2.44
CA PHE A 125 16.31 19.26 -1.08
C PHE A 125 17.65 19.34 -0.32
N ARG A 126 18.57 20.20 -0.76
CA ARG A 126 19.85 20.42 -0.08
C ARG A 126 19.63 20.82 1.38
N GLY A 127 20.27 20.09 2.30
CA GLY A 127 20.17 20.28 3.75
C GLY A 127 18.81 19.92 4.37
N LYS A 128 17.90 19.29 3.62
CA LYS A 128 16.53 18.97 4.08
C LYS A 128 16.40 17.54 4.60
N LYS A 129 15.31 17.30 5.32
CA LYS A 129 14.90 15.97 5.82
C LYS A 129 13.55 15.56 5.25
N ILE A 130 13.53 14.40 4.59
CA ILE A 130 12.35 13.75 4.05
C ILE A 130 12.10 12.49 4.85
N MET A 131 10.87 12.22 5.29
CA MET A 131 10.55 11.00 6.03
C MET A 131 9.36 10.27 5.42
N PHE A 132 9.58 9.01 5.06
CA PHE A 132 8.54 8.04 4.78
C PHE A 132 8.04 7.46 6.10
N VAL A 133 6.72 7.40 6.29
CA VAL A 133 6.09 6.96 7.54
C VAL A 133 4.99 5.97 7.20
N GLY A 134 5.16 4.71 7.57
CA GLY A 134 4.13 3.73 7.27
C GLY A 134 4.56 2.28 7.36
N ASP A 135 3.89 1.46 6.55
CA ASP A 135 4.10 0.02 6.48
C ASP A 135 5.26 -0.36 5.53
N SER A 136 5.38 -1.64 5.20
CA SER A 136 6.44 -2.16 4.33
C SER A 136 6.40 -1.60 2.90
N LEU A 137 5.30 -1.00 2.45
CA LEU A 137 5.27 -0.31 1.17
C LEU A 137 5.91 1.08 1.23
N SER A 138 5.93 1.72 2.40
CA SER A 138 6.80 2.89 2.61
C SER A 138 8.27 2.51 2.48
N LEU A 139 8.70 1.34 2.99
CA LEU A 139 10.06 0.82 2.79
C LEU A 139 10.35 0.63 1.29
N ASN A 140 9.43 0.00 0.58
CA ASN A 140 9.54 -0.27 -0.85
C ASN A 140 9.66 1.03 -1.69
N GLN A 141 8.81 2.04 -1.42
CA GLN A 141 8.93 3.35 -2.09
C GLN A 141 10.19 4.13 -1.68
N TRP A 142 10.61 4.04 -0.42
CA TRP A 142 11.81 4.68 0.11
C TRP A 142 13.09 4.15 -0.56
N GLN A 143 13.21 2.82 -0.73
CA GLN A 143 14.34 2.23 -1.45
C GLN A 143 14.36 2.64 -2.92
N SER A 144 13.20 2.60 -3.59
CA SER A 144 13.06 3.09 -4.96
C SER A 144 13.57 4.52 -5.13
N LEU A 145 13.15 5.46 -4.26
CA LEU A 145 13.58 6.85 -4.35
C LEU A 145 15.11 6.97 -4.18
N ALA A 146 15.68 6.26 -3.22
CA ALA A 146 17.12 6.27 -2.99
C ALA A 146 17.89 5.73 -4.20
N CYS A 147 17.39 4.66 -4.84
CA CYS A 147 17.98 4.11 -6.06
C CYS A 147 17.89 5.06 -7.25
N MET A 148 16.73 5.68 -7.46
CA MET A 148 16.53 6.68 -8.50
C MET A 148 17.45 7.89 -8.33
N ILE A 149 17.73 8.31 -7.09
CA ILE A 149 18.68 9.40 -6.83
C ILE A 149 20.12 8.91 -7.09
N HIS A 150 20.49 7.76 -6.54
CA HIS A 150 21.85 7.23 -6.66
C HIS A 150 22.26 6.96 -8.11
N SER A 151 21.33 6.53 -8.97
CA SER A 151 21.64 6.33 -10.40
C SER A 151 22.04 7.62 -11.14
N TRP A 152 21.59 8.79 -10.66
CA TRP A 152 22.00 10.09 -11.19
C TRP A 152 23.33 10.59 -10.62
N VAL A 153 23.68 10.19 -9.40
CA VAL A 153 24.88 10.62 -8.69
C VAL A 153 25.66 9.43 -8.10
N PRO A 154 26.10 8.45 -8.92
CA PRO A 154 26.65 7.19 -8.43
C PRO A 154 27.96 7.34 -7.65
N LYS A 155 28.65 8.48 -7.83
CA LYS A 155 29.92 8.80 -7.16
C LYS A 155 29.75 9.56 -5.85
N THR A 156 28.56 10.10 -5.57
CA THR A 156 28.32 10.89 -4.36
C THR A 156 28.35 9.98 -3.13
N LYS A 157 29.07 10.42 -2.09
CA LYS A 157 29.15 9.67 -0.83
C LYS A 157 27.79 9.63 -0.14
N TYR A 158 27.44 8.44 0.36
CA TYR A 158 26.24 8.24 1.15
C TYR A 158 26.53 7.47 2.44
N SER A 159 25.66 7.62 3.43
CA SER A 159 25.62 6.75 4.61
C SER A 159 24.24 6.11 4.75
N VAL A 160 24.21 4.90 5.28
CA VAL A 160 22.97 4.14 5.52
C VAL A 160 22.94 3.71 6.98
N VAL A 161 21.83 4.00 7.65
CA VAL A 161 21.53 3.49 8.99
C VAL A 161 20.26 2.67 8.88
N ARG A 162 20.31 1.40 9.27
CA ARG A 162 19.15 0.51 9.30
C ARG A 162 18.86 0.09 10.72
N THR A 163 17.69 0.47 11.23
CA THR A 163 17.18 -0.01 12.52
C THR A 163 15.73 -0.48 12.35
N ALA A 164 15.21 -1.18 13.35
CA ALA A 164 13.86 -1.73 13.30
C ALA A 164 12.77 -0.66 13.14
N VAL A 165 12.96 0.53 13.72
CA VAL A 165 11.94 1.60 13.75
C VAL A 165 12.32 2.78 12.85
N LEU A 166 13.56 3.24 12.90
CA LEU A 166 14.01 4.42 12.16
C LEU A 166 15.27 4.11 11.34
N SER A 167 15.12 4.12 10.02
CA SER A 167 16.23 3.97 9.08
C SER A 167 16.47 5.27 8.33
N SER A 168 17.68 5.48 7.81
CA SER A 168 18.02 6.66 7.02
C SER A 168 19.05 6.36 5.94
N ILE A 169 18.92 7.06 4.82
CA ILE A 169 19.94 7.19 3.78
C ILE A 169 20.28 8.68 3.69
N THR A 170 21.56 9.02 3.79
CA THR A 170 22.03 10.40 3.71
C THR A 170 22.94 10.58 2.52
N PHE A 171 22.62 11.51 1.61
CA PHE A 171 23.50 11.92 0.52
C PHE A 171 24.38 13.08 1.00
N GLN A 172 25.62 12.77 1.39
CA GLN A 172 26.45 13.62 2.25
C GLN A 172 26.78 14.98 1.64
N GLU A 173 27.15 15.02 0.35
CA GLU A 173 27.48 16.24 -0.39
C GLU A 173 26.30 17.24 -0.49
N PHE A 174 25.08 16.73 -0.36
CA PHE A 174 23.85 17.52 -0.42
C PHE A 174 23.24 17.76 0.96
N GLY A 175 23.72 17.06 2.00
CA GLY A 175 23.12 17.09 3.33
C GLY A 175 21.66 16.60 3.37
N LEU A 176 21.16 15.98 2.30
CA LEU A 176 19.80 15.44 2.24
C LEU A 176 19.73 14.14 3.05
N GLN A 177 18.79 14.08 3.98
CA GLN A 177 18.44 12.85 4.70
C GLN A 177 17.08 12.34 4.25
N ILE A 178 17.03 11.08 3.84
CA ILE A 178 15.79 10.37 3.51
C ILE A 178 15.59 9.29 4.57
N LEU A 179 14.63 9.53 5.46
CA LEU A 179 14.32 8.69 6.61
C LEU A 179 13.12 7.78 6.30
N LEU A 180 13.09 6.64 6.98
CA LEU A 180 11.96 5.72 7.04
C LEU A 180 11.61 5.47 8.50
N TYR A 181 10.40 5.84 8.90
CA TYR A 181 9.81 5.52 10.20
C TYR A 181 8.77 4.42 10.03
N ARG A 182 9.05 3.22 10.54
CA ARG A 182 8.17 2.06 10.40
C ARG A 182 7.05 2.11 11.45
N THR A 183 5.82 2.22 10.97
CA THR A 183 4.59 2.16 11.77
C THR A 183 3.44 1.71 10.88
N THR A 184 3.12 0.42 10.96
CA THR A 184 2.25 -0.25 9.99
C THR A 184 0.84 0.32 9.94
N TYR A 185 0.32 0.81 11.06
CA TYR A 185 -1.03 1.33 11.20
C TYR A 185 -1.10 2.86 11.39
N LEU A 186 0.06 3.55 11.44
CA LEU A 186 0.26 4.94 11.91
C LEU A 186 -0.10 5.18 13.38
N VAL A 187 -1.23 4.65 13.83
CA VAL A 187 -1.66 4.64 15.23
C VAL A 187 -0.87 3.65 16.07
N ASP A 188 -0.87 3.86 17.38
CA ASP A 188 0.01 3.15 18.29
C ASP A 188 -0.40 1.68 18.48
N LEU A 189 0.60 0.79 18.43
CA LEU A 189 0.52 -0.58 18.91
C LEU A 189 1.21 -0.64 20.27
N VAL A 190 0.48 -1.00 21.34
CA VAL A 190 0.99 -0.93 22.71
C VAL A 190 0.75 -2.22 23.47
N ARG A 191 1.61 -2.53 24.44
CA ARG A 191 1.37 -3.64 25.39
C ARG A 191 0.53 -3.13 26.56
N GLU A 192 -0.66 -3.72 26.73
CA GLU A 192 -1.56 -3.50 27.87
C GLU A 192 -1.72 -4.82 28.65
N PRO A 193 -2.26 -4.82 29.89
CA PRO A 193 -2.49 -6.06 30.65
C PRO A 193 -3.31 -7.12 29.92
N ALA A 194 -4.24 -6.70 29.05
CA ALA A 194 -5.05 -7.61 28.24
C ALA A 194 -4.27 -8.28 27.09
N GLY A 195 -3.14 -7.71 26.66
CA GLY A 195 -2.37 -8.16 25.50
C GLY A 195 -1.79 -7.00 24.68
N THR A 196 -1.41 -7.28 23.44
CA THR A 196 -0.99 -6.27 22.47
C THR A 196 -2.24 -5.61 21.89
N VAL A 197 -2.33 -4.28 21.98
CA VAL A 197 -3.53 -3.52 21.63
C VAL A 197 -3.23 -2.49 20.56
N LEU A 198 -4.01 -2.51 19.47
CA LEU A 198 -4.03 -1.45 18.47
C LEU A 198 -4.94 -0.32 18.96
N ARG A 199 -4.35 0.84 19.29
CA ARG A 199 -5.08 2.01 19.81
C ARG A 199 -5.45 2.97 18.70
N LEU A 200 -6.71 2.93 18.24
CA LEU A 200 -7.17 3.74 17.12
C LEU A 200 -7.20 5.25 17.39
N ASP A 201 -7.09 5.66 18.66
CA ASP A 201 -7.20 7.04 19.13
C ASP A 201 -5.85 7.67 19.55
N SER A 202 -4.72 7.00 19.30
CA SER A 202 -3.40 7.44 19.78
C SER A 202 -2.32 7.37 18.69
N ILE A 203 -1.49 8.42 18.62
CA ILE A 203 -0.30 8.53 17.76
C ILE A 203 0.83 9.19 18.57
N LYS A 204 1.39 8.45 19.53
CA LYS A 204 2.56 8.89 20.31
C LYS A 204 3.82 8.89 19.44
N GLY A 205 3.95 7.92 18.53
CA GLY A 205 5.04 7.86 17.56
C GLY A 205 5.16 9.11 16.69
N GLY A 206 4.07 9.88 16.56
CA GLY A 206 4.02 11.13 15.80
C GLY A 206 5.00 12.20 16.25
N ASN A 207 5.50 12.14 17.49
CA ASN A 207 6.54 13.08 17.94
C ASN A 207 7.81 13.00 17.09
N ALA A 208 8.15 11.81 16.56
CA ALA A 208 9.33 11.60 15.72
C ALA A 208 9.19 12.21 14.30
N TRP A 209 7.97 12.48 13.84
CA TRP A 209 7.71 12.98 12.48
C TRP A 209 7.80 14.51 12.40
N ARG A 210 7.81 15.19 13.54
CA ARG A 210 7.89 16.66 13.60
C ARG A 210 9.27 17.14 13.13
N GLY A 211 9.30 18.33 12.53
CA GLY A 211 10.54 18.97 12.07
C GLY A 211 11.09 18.44 10.74
N MET A 212 10.35 17.57 10.04
CA MET A 212 10.68 17.17 8.68
C MET A 212 10.25 18.23 7.67
N ASP A 213 11.04 18.44 6.61
CA ASP A 213 10.66 19.31 5.48
C ASP A 213 9.59 18.64 4.61
N MET A 214 9.59 17.31 4.55
CA MET A 214 8.60 16.54 3.81
C MET A 214 8.25 15.23 4.52
N LEU A 215 6.96 14.95 4.62
CA LEU A 215 6.40 13.70 5.15
C LEU A 215 5.65 12.96 4.05
N ILE A 216 5.92 11.67 3.88
CA ILE A 216 5.20 10.78 2.97
C ILE A 216 4.60 9.65 3.79
N PHE A 217 3.30 9.70 4.01
CA PHE A 217 2.59 8.69 4.78
C PHE A 217 2.05 7.58 3.88
N ASN A 218 2.04 6.34 4.36
CA ASN A 218 1.19 5.29 3.82
C ASN A 218 0.67 4.40 4.96
N THR A 219 -0.50 3.81 4.77
CA THR A 219 -0.95 2.68 5.58
C THR A 219 -2.16 2.02 4.93
N TRP A 220 -2.13 0.69 4.77
CA TRP A 220 -3.28 -0.14 4.46
C TRP A 220 -2.93 -1.63 4.50
N HIS A 221 -1.73 -1.98 4.00
CA HIS A 221 -1.36 -3.36 3.71
C HIS A 221 -1.51 -4.29 4.93
N TRP A 222 -1.16 -3.81 6.12
CA TRP A 222 -1.25 -4.57 7.36
C TRP A 222 -2.63 -4.57 8.02
N TRP A 223 -3.56 -3.70 7.59
CA TRP A 223 -4.94 -3.66 8.13
C TRP A 223 -5.76 -4.87 7.71
N THR A 224 -5.37 -5.56 6.64
CA THR A 224 -6.07 -6.75 6.15
C THR A 224 -5.63 -8.03 6.84
N HIS A 225 -4.53 -7.99 7.61
CA HIS A 225 -4.01 -9.16 8.30
C HIS A 225 -4.97 -9.64 9.40
N THR A 226 -5.27 -10.93 9.38
CA THR A 226 -6.11 -11.61 10.37
C THR A 226 -5.43 -12.91 10.82
N GLY A 227 -5.96 -13.53 11.88
CA GLY A 227 -5.44 -14.80 12.39
C GLY A 227 -3.97 -14.69 12.85
N ARG A 228 -3.12 -15.61 12.40
CA ARG A 228 -1.70 -15.67 12.80
C ARG A 228 -0.87 -14.48 12.32
N SER A 229 -1.30 -13.80 11.25
CA SER A 229 -0.58 -12.63 10.71
C SER A 229 -0.98 -11.31 11.40
N GLN A 230 -1.97 -11.33 12.29
CA GLN A 230 -2.41 -10.16 13.03
C GLN A 230 -1.46 -9.89 14.21
N PRO A 231 -0.79 -8.71 14.26
CA PRO A 231 0.22 -8.44 15.28
C PRO A 231 -0.37 -7.92 16.60
N PHE A 232 -1.69 -7.92 16.76
CA PHE A 232 -2.39 -7.43 17.95
C PHE A 232 -3.47 -8.42 18.41
N ASP A 233 -3.71 -8.42 19.72
CA ASP A 233 -4.70 -9.29 20.36
C ASP A 233 -6.08 -8.62 20.44
N TYR A 234 -6.12 -7.28 20.51
CA TYR A 234 -7.31 -6.45 20.68
C TYR A 234 -7.18 -5.10 19.96
N ILE A 235 -8.33 -4.45 19.76
CA ILE A 235 -8.44 -3.09 19.22
C ILE A 235 -9.13 -2.19 20.24
N ARG A 236 -8.57 -1.01 20.49
CA ARG A 236 -9.13 -0.03 21.44
C ARG A 236 -9.64 1.22 20.73
N GLU A 237 -10.86 1.62 21.10
CA GLU A 237 -11.46 2.91 20.76
C GLU A 237 -11.87 3.63 22.05
N GLY A 238 -11.07 4.62 22.46
CA GLY A 238 -11.26 5.29 23.74
C GLY A 238 -11.22 4.29 24.89
N ARG A 239 -12.31 4.22 25.66
CA ARG A 239 -12.43 3.29 26.79
C ARG A 239 -12.85 1.87 26.39
N LYS A 240 -13.36 1.67 25.17
CA LYS A 240 -13.88 0.38 24.71
C LYS A 240 -12.75 -0.48 24.16
N LEU A 241 -12.69 -1.74 24.62
CA LEU A 241 -11.75 -2.75 24.14
C LEU A 241 -12.53 -3.82 23.38
N TYR A 242 -12.12 -4.08 22.15
CA TYR A 242 -12.74 -5.04 21.25
C TYR A 242 -11.77 -6.18 20.97
N LYS A 243 -12.28 -7.42 20.95
CA LYS A 243 -11.46 -8.55 20.50
C LYS A 243 -11.05 -8.39 19.04
N ASP A 244 -11.97 -7.92 18.21
CA ASP A 244 -11.68 -7.55 16.84
C ASP A 244 -12.67 -6.48 16.32
N MET A 245 -12.37 -5.91 15.16
CA MET A 245 -13.18 -4.88 14.50
C MET A 245 -13.11 -5.06 12.99
N ASN A 246 -14.22 -4.73 12.29
CA ASN A 246 -14.21 -4.62 10.83
C ASN A 246 -13.06 -3.70 10.37
N ARG A 247 -12.25 -4.18 9.41
CA ARG A 247 -11.01 -3.50 9.00
C ARG A 247 -11.22 -2.14 8.38
N LEU A 248 -12.29 -1.94 7.61
CA LEU A 248 -12.61 -0.64 7.03
C LEU A 248 -13.05 0.36 8.11
N VAL A 249 -13.78 -0.11 9.13
CA VAL A 249 -14.17 0.71 10.30
C VAL A 249 -12.94 1.09 11.12
N ALA A 250 -12.06 0.12 11.41
CA ALA A 250 -10.83 0.37 12.15
C ALA A 250 -9.91 1.34 11.39
N PHE A 251 -9.73 1.11 10.09
CA PHE A 251 -8.93 1.96 9.19
C PHE A 251 -9.48 3.39 9.15
N TYR A 252 -10.79 3.55 8.99
CA TYR A 252 -11.43 4.87 9.03
C TYR A 252 -11.16 5.61 10.35
N LYS A 253 -11.29 4.93 11.49
CA LYS A 253 -11.06 5.53 12.82
C LYS A 253 -9.59 5.89 13.02
N GLY A 254 -8.67 4.98 12.74
CA GLY A 254 -7.24 5.22 12.88
C GLY A 254 -6.73 6.32 11.95
N LEU A 255 -7.16 6.30 10.68
CA LEU A 255 -6.79 7.34 9.73
C LEU A 255 -7.43 8.69 10.07
N THR A 256 -8.62 8.72 10.69
CA THR A 256 -9.19 9.95 11.24
C THR A 256 -8.33 10.52 12.37
N THR A 257 -7.73 9.67 13.21
CA THR A 257 -6.76 10.09 14.23
C THR A 257 -5.48 10.66 13.59
N TRP A 258 -4.97 10.03 12.52
CA TRP A 258 -3.86 10.59 11.74
C TRP A 258 -4.19 11.97 11.14
N ALA A 259 -5.39 12.13 10.56
CA ALA A 259 -5.83 13.41 10.01
C ALA A 259 -5.88 14.51 11.08
N ARG A 260 -6.31 14.18 12.31
CA ARG A 260 -6.25 15.10 13.46
C ARG A 260 -4.80 15.43 13.85
N TRP A 261 -3.92 14.43 13.85
CA TRP A 261 -2.49 14.65 14.12
C TRP A 261 -1.90 15.63 13.09
N VAL A 262 -2.17 15.45 11.80
CA VAL A 262 -1.71 16.37 10.75
C VAL A 262 -2.24 17.78 10.99
N ASN A 263 -3.56 17.91 11.22
CA ASN A 263 -4.20 19.21 11.43
C ASN A 263 -3.63 19.98 12.63
N PHE A 264 -3.20 19.27 13.67
CA PHE A 264 -2.67 19.86 14.90
C PHE A 264 -1.16 20.15 14.84
N ASN A 265 -0.38 19.29 14.17
CA ASN A 265 1.08 19.31 14.27
C ASN A 265 1.80 19.87 13.05
N VAL A 266 1.16 19.89 11.88
CA VAL A 266 1.81 20.29 10.62
C VAL A 266 1.61 21.78 10.37
N ASP A 267 2.74 22.47 10.24
CA ASP A 267 2.82 23.80 9.65
C ASP A 267 3.08 23.68 8.14
N PRO A 268 2.08 23.95 7.27
CA PRO A 268 2.21 23.75 5.83
C PRO A 268 3.16 24.75 5.16
N THR A 269 3.59 25.80 5.87
CA THR A 269 4.63 26.72 5.38
C THR A 269 6.04 26.12 5.48
N LYS A 270 6.21 25.09 6.34
CA LYS A 270 7.49 24.44 6.62
C LYS A 270 7.56 23.01 6.12
N THR A 271 6.45 22.27 6.22
CA THR A 271 6.41 20.84 5.94
C THR A 271 5.42 20.55 4.81
N LYS A 272 5.92 19.92 3.74
CA LYS A 272 5.07 19.33 2.70
C LYS A 272 4.60 17.96 3.16
N VAL A 273 3.31 17.66 3.00
CA VAL A 273 2.75 16.35 3.39
C VAL A 273 2.15 15.67 2.18
N PHE A 274 2.58 14.45 1.95
CA PHE A 274 2.04 13.51 0.98
C PHE A 274 1.43 12.32 1.69
N PHE A 275 0.43 11.71 1.07
CA PHE A 275 -0.06 10.39 1.43
C PHE A 275 -0.03 9.53 0.18
N GLN A 276 0.71 8.43 0.24
CA GLN A 276 0.70 7.39 -0.78
C GLN A 276 -0.67 6.70 -0.74
N GLY A 277 -1.35 6.68 -1.89
CA GLY A 277 -2.62 5.98 -2.04
C GLY A 277 -2.54 4.49 -1.74
N ILE A 278 -3.70 3.84 -1.72
CA ILE A 278 -3.81 2.41 -1.42
C ILE A 278 -3.07 1.61 -2.49
N SER A 279 -2.02 0.89 -2.10
CA SER A 279 -1.40 -0.11 -2.97
C SER A 279 -2.28 -1.36 -3.01
N PRO A 280 -2.60 -1.89 -4.19
CA PRO A 280 -3.34 -3.13 -4.33
C PRO A 280 -2.46 -4.35 -4.03
N THR A 281 -3.12 -5.48 -3.85
CA THR A 281 -2.52 -6.81 -3.91
C THR A 281 -3.08 -7.54 -5.13
N HIS A 282 -2.41 -8.61 -5.57
CA HIS A 282 -2.84 -9.44 -6.69
C HIS A 282 -2.81 -10.93 -6.33
N TYR A 283 -3.32 -11.29 -5.15
CA TYR A 283 -3.44 -12.69 -4.74
C TYR A 283 -4.58 -13.42 -5.46
N GLU A 284 -5.64 -12.69 -5.85
CA GLU A 284 -6.86 -13.28 -6.39
C GLU A 284 -7.12 -12.79 -7.82
N GLY A 285 -6.90 -13.66 -8.81
CA GLY A 285 -7.04 -13.29 -10.22
C GLY A 285 -8.45 -12.94 -10.68
N ARG A 286 -9.46 -13.21 -9.84
CA ARG A 286 -10.84 -12.73 -10.07
C ARG A 286 -10.90 -11.21 -10.20
N ASP A 287 -9.96 -10.49 -9.58
CA ASP A 287 -9.89 -9.03 -9.64
C ASP A 287 -9.59 -8.51 -11.06
N TRP A 288 -8.98 -9.36 -11.92
CA TRP A 288 -8.70 -9.08 -13.32
C TRP A 288 -9.29 -10.11 -14.29
N ASN A 289 -10.39 -10.78 -13.90
CA ASN A 289 -11.12 -11.79 -14.69
C ASN A 289 -10.33 -13.07 -15.04
N GLU A 290 -9.34 -13.45 -14.23
CA GLU A 290 -8.61 -14.71 -14.34
C GLU A 290 -8.66 -15.47 -12.99
N PRO A 291 -9.83 -15.99 -12.57
CA PRO A 291 -10.05 -16.45 -11.19
C PRO A 291 -9.12 -17.57 -10.70
N SER A 292 -8.50 -18.33 -11.60
CA SER A 292 -7.54 -19.39 -11.27
C SER A 292 -6.08 -18.91 -11.15
N LYS A 293 -5.82 -17.60 -11.28
CA LYS A 293 -4.48 -17.02 -11.28
C LYS A 293 -4.22 -16.19 -10.01
N SER A 294 -2.95 -15.97 -9.73
CA SER A 294 -2.42 -14.94 -8.83
C SER A 294 -1.44 -14.05 -9.62
N CYS A 295 -0.64 -13.23 -8.92
CA CYS A 295 0.47 -12.51 -9.54
C CYS A 295 1.56 -13.44 -10.11
N SER A 296 1.59 -14.71 -9.69
CA SER A 296 2.56 -15.68 -10.17
C SER A 296 2.43 -15.91 -11.68
N GLY A 297 3.57 -15.87 -12.37
CA GLY A 297 3.68 -16.01 -13.83
C GLY A 297 3.14 -14.82 -14.63
N GLN A 298 2.71 -13.73 -13.98
CA GLN A 298 2.24 -12.54 -14.69
C GLN A 298 3.42 -11.69 -15.14
N THR A 299 3.58 -11.54 -16.46
CA THR A 299 4.72 -10.79 -17.04
C THR A 299 4.32 -9.44 -17.63
N LYS A 300 3.01 -9.21 -17.86
CA LYS A 300 2.49 -7.98 -18.46
C LYS A 300 1.37 -7.35 -17.62
N PRO A 301 1.23 -6.01 -17.67
CA PRO A 301 0.12 -5.30 -17.08
C PRO A 301 -1.23 -5.84 -17.58
N TYR A 302 -2.28 -5.53 -16.85
CA TYR A 302 -3.64 -5.57 -17.37
C TYR A 302 -3.85 -4.43 -18.37
N PHE A 303 -4.35 -4.73 -19.57
CA PHE A 303 -4.54 -3.75 -20.66
C PHE A 303 -5.99 -3.30 -20.88
N GLY A 304 -6.95 -3.79 -20.08
CA GLY A 304 -8.36 -3.41 -20.24
C GLY A 304 -8.60 -1.95 -19.85
N TYR A 305 -9.60 -1.32 -20.48
CA TYR A 305 -9.93 0.09 -20.24
C TYR A 305 -10.27 0.39 -18.77
N LYS A 306 -11.04 -0.51 -18.14
CA LYS A 306 -11.43 -0.44 -16.73
C LYS A 306 -10.97 -1.72 -16.03
N TYR A 307 -10.33 -1.57 -14.87
CA TYR A 307 -9.97 -2.71 -14.05
C TYR A 307 -11.22 -3.41 -13.49
N PRO A 308 -11.40 -4.73 -13.65
CA PRO A 308 -12.65 -5.42 -13.33
C PRO A 308 -13.11 -5.29 -11.88
N ALA A 309 -12.20 -5.41 -10.90
CA ALA A 309 -12.53 -5.26 -9.48
C ALA A 309 -13.05 -3.86 -9.09
N GLY A 310 -12.90 -2.86 -9.97
CA GLY A 310 -13.32 -1.50 -9.70
C GLY A 310 -12.50 -0.81 -8.60
N THR A 311 -13.12 0.17 -7.94
CA THR A 311 -12.47 0.97 -6.90
C THR A 311 -12.48 0.22 -5.58
N PRO A 312 -11.31 -0.01 -4.94
CA PRO A 312 -11.27 -0.72 -3.68
C PRO A 312 -11.85 0.12 -2.53
N MET A 313 -12.66 -0.48 -1.66
CA MET A 313 -13.24 0.19 -0.49
C MET A 313 -12.26 0.94 0.44
N PRO A 314 -11.02 0.48 0.71
CA PRO A 314 -10.05 1.30 1.44
C PRO A 314 -9.75 2.65 0.77
N TRP A 315 -9.79 2.73 -0.56
CA TRP A 315 -9.63 4.01 -1.25
C TRP A 315 -10.81 4.94 -0.97
N VAL A 316 -12.03 4.41 -0.92
CA VAL A 316 -13.23 5.19 -0.54
C VAL A 316 -13.12 5.71 0.89
N VAL A 317 -12.62 4.89 1.82
CA VAL A 317 -12.36 5.31 3.21
C VAL A 317 -11.30 6.41 3.27
N LEU A 318 -10.20 6.25 2.52
CA LEU A 318 -9.13 7.24 2.40
C LEU A 318 -9.68 8.58 1.92
N GLN A 319 -10.44 8.60 0.81
CA GLN A 319 -11.08 9.81 0.28
C GLN A 319 -12.03 10.46 1.29
N LYS A 320 -12.81 9.66 2.02
CA LYS A 320 -13.70 10.16 3.07
C LYS A 320 -12.94 10.86 4.19
N VAL A 321 -11.78 10.37 4.60
CA VAL A 321 -10.92 11.05 5.60
C VAL A 321 -10.29 12.31 4.99
N PHE A 322 -9.80 12.22 3.75
CA PHE A 322 -9.20 13.34 3.02
C PHE A 322 -10.14 14.54 2.88
N SER A 323 -11.44 14.29 2.64
CA SER A 323 -12.47 15.34 2.56
C SER A 323 -12.62 16.19 3.84
N ARG A 324 -12.05 15.73 4.96
CA ARG A 324 -12.11 16.40 6.28
C ARG A 324 -10.76 16.95 6.75
N LEU A 325 -9.70 16.82 5.95
CA LEU A 325 -8.42 17.46 6.24
C LEU A 325 -8.57 18.97 6.17
N ARG A 326 -8.00 19.66 7.16
CA ARG A 326 -7.99 21.13 7.22
C ARG A 326 -6.67 21.70 6.72
N LYS A 327 -5.60 20.91 6.80
CA LYS A 327 -4.27 21.23 6.25
C LYS A 327 -4.10 20.58 4.88
N PRO A 328 -3.35 21.22 3.96
CA PRO A 328 -3.09 20.64 2.66
C PRO A 328 -2.27 19.35 2.82
N VAL A 329 -2.79 18.26 2.28
CA VAL A 329 -2.07 17.00 2.08
C VAL A 329 -2.25 16.59 0.64
N TYR A 330 -1.16 16.27 -0.04
CA TYR A 330 -1.18 15.83 -1.42
C TYR A 330 -1.38 14.31 -1.47
N LEU A 331 -2.51 13.87 -2.03
CA LEU A 331 -2.75 12.44 -2.26
C LEU A 331 -2.01 12.01 -3.53
N LEU A 332 -1.07 11.08 -3.40
CA LEU A 332 -0.54 10.33 -4.53
C LEU A 332 -1.57 9.24 -4.87
N ASP A 333 -2.52 9.55 -5.74
CA ASP A 333 -3.64 8.64 -6.08
C ASP A 333 -3.19 7.49 -7.01
N ILE A 334 -2.29 6.65 -6.49
CA ILE A 334 -1.64 5.56 -7.21
C ILE A 334 -2.50 4.30 -7.32
N THR A 335 -3.65 4.23 -6.65
CA THR A 335 -4.39 2.97 -6.48
C THR A 335 -4.79 2.36 -7.79
N ARG A 336 -5.44 3.14 -8.66
CA ARG A 336 -5.91 2.63 -9.95
C ARG A 336 -4.74 2.27 -10.86
N LEU A 337 -3.73 3.12 -11.02
CA LEU A 337 -2.60 2.80 -11.90
C LEU A 337 -1.84 1.56 -11.42
N SER A 338 -1.78 1.34 -10.10
CA SER A 338 -1.13 0.16 -9.53
C SER A 338 -1.96 -1.12 -9.70
N GLN A 339 -3.29 -1.05 -9.75
CA GLN A 339 -4.14 -2.25 -10.02
C GLN A 339 -3.84 -2.86 -11.39
N TYR A 340 -3.35 -2.07 -12.34
CA TYR A 340 -3.05 -2.58 -13.67
C TYR A 340 -1.74 -3.36 -13.67
N ARG A 341 -0.94 -3.30 -12.60
CA ARG A 341 0.43 -3.81 -12.56
C ARG A 341 0.56 -5.17 -11.90
N LYS A 342 -0.37 -6.08 -12.18
CA LYS A 342 -0.31 -7.49 -11.71
C LYS A 342 1.02 -8.20 -12.02
N ASP A 343 1.79 -7.68 -12.98
CA ASP A 343 3.11 -8.15 -13.40
C ASP A 343 4.27 -7.73 -12.49
N ALA A 344 4.13 -6.66 -11.71
CA ALA A 344 5.28 -6.01 -11.08
C ALA A 344 5.61 -6.51 -9.66
N HIS A 345 4.95 -7.57 -9.21
CA HIS A 345 5.18 -8.18 -7.91
C HIS A 345 6.41 -9.10 -7.89
N PRO A 346 7.06 -9.29 -6.73
CA PRO A 346 8.09 -10.31 -6.57
C PRO A 346 7.60 -11.72 -6.85
N SER A 347 6.37 -12.08 -6.44
CA SER A 347 5.90 -13.46 -6.45
C SER A 347 6.92 -14.37 -5.73
N GLU A 348 7.41 -15.42 -6.38
CA GLU A 348 8.42 -16.33 -5.86
C GLU A 348 9.84 -15.73 -5.83
N TYR A 349 10.08 -14.63 -6.56
CA TYR A 349 11.40 -14.01 -6.72
C TYR A 349 11.79 -13.05 -5.58
N GLY A 350 11.15 -13.17 -4.41
CA GLY A 350 11.52 -12.48 -3.17
C GLY A 350 12.28 -13.36 -2.17
N GLY A 351 12.65 -14.58 -2.56
CA GLY A 351 13.35 -15.56 -1.72
C GLY A 351 12.46 -16.29 -0.70
N HIS A 352 11.13 -16.12 -0.76
CA HIS A 352 10.14 -16.72 0.14
C HIS A 352 8.89 -17.16 -0.65
N SER A 353 7.77 -17.43 0.04
CA SER A 353 6.44 -17.67 -0.56
C SER A 353 6.01 -16.56 -1.52
N ASP A 354 5.07 -16.87 -2.42
CA ASP A 354 4.49 -15.92 -3.38
C ASP A 354 4.04 -14.60 -2.75
N ASP A 355 4.79 -13.54 -2.99
CA ASP A 355 4.46 -12.19 -2.57
C ASP A 355 3.77 -11.41 -3.69
N CYS A 356 2.44 -11.28 -3.57
CA CYS A 356 1.60 -10.47 -4.45
C CYS A 356 1.18 -9.14 -3.80
N SER A 357 2.01 -8.59 -2.92
CA SER A 357 1.69 -7.38 -2.15
C SER A 357 2.77 -6.30 -2.20
N HIS A 358 4.05 -6.67 -2.17
CA HIS A 358 5.17 -5.77 -2.42
C HIS A 358 5.54 -5.70 -3.89
N TRP A 359 6.52 -4.89 -4.27
CA TRP A 359 6.86 -4.65 -5.66
C TRP A 359 8.35 -4.84 -5.92
N CYS A 360 8.67 -5.44 -7.06
CA CYS A 360 10.04 -5.50 -7.56
C CYS A 360 10.62 -4.10 -7.71
N LEU A 361 11.93 -3.97 -7.45
CA LEU A 361 12.73 -2.78 -7.70
C LEU A 361 13.90 -3.12 -8.63
N PRO A 362 14.12 -2.36 -9.72
CA PRO A 362 13.26 -1.28 -10.25
C PRO A 362 11.85 -1.77 -10.61
N GLY A 363 10.88 -0.86 -10.67
CA GLY A 363 9.49 -1.24 -10.92
C GLY A 363 8.43 -0.18 -10.60
N LEU A 364 7.27 -0.64 -10.14
CA LEU A 364 6.10 0.21 -9.90
C LEU A 364 6.35 1.36 -8.91
N PRO A 365 7.07 1.18 -7.78
CA PRO A 365 7.36 2.28 -6.86
C PRO A 365 8.16 3.43 -7.49
N ASP A 366 8.93 3.16 -8.56
CA ASP A 366 9.63 4.21 -9.31
C ASP A 366 8.63 5.18 -9.95
N THR A 367 7.50 4.66 -10.44
CA THR A 367 6.41 5.49 -10.97
C THR A 367 5.75 6.31 -9.87
N TRP A 368 5.58 5.77 -8.66
CA TRP A 368 5.06 6.55 -7.54
C TRP A 368 5.96 7.74 -7.20
N ASN A 369 7.28 7.51 -7.22
CA ASN A 369 8.28 8.55 -7.04
C ASN A 369 8.35 9.55 -8.20
N GLN A 370 8.14 9.11 -9.45
CA GLN A 370 7.97 10.02 -10.60
C GLN A 370 6.74 10.92 -10.46
N LEU A 371 5.61 10.39 -10.00
CA LEU A 371 4.39 11.17 -9.78
C LEU A 371 4.55 12.14 -8.61
N MET A 372 5.24 11.73 -7.55
CA MET A 372 5.61 12.61 -6.45
C MET A 372 6.55 13.74 -6.92
N TYR A 373 7.55 13.42 -7.74
CA TYR A 373 8.43 14.40 -8.36
C TYR A 373 7.66 15.40 -9.23
N ALA A 374 6.74 14.91 -10.07
CA ALA A 374 5.87 15.76 -10.88
C ALA A 374 5.03 16.69 -10.00
N ALA A 375 4.40 16.17 -8.94
CA ALA A 375 3.61 16.97 -8.00
C ALA A 375 4.42 18.04 -7.24
N LEU A 376 5.73 17.85 -7.10
CA LEU A 376 6.62 18.79 -6.44
C LEU A 376 7.09 19.93 -7.34
N PHE A 377 7.24 19.68 -8.64
CA PHE A 377 7.99 20.54 -9.56
C PHE A 377 7.26 20.89 -10.86
N SER A 378 5.98 20.52 -11.00
CA SER A 378 5.13 20.88 -12.15
C SER A 378 4.12 21.96 -11.83
#